data_AF-A0A7H8YS33-F1
#
_entry.id   AF-A0A7H8YS33-F1
#
_cell.length_a   1.000
_cell.length_b   1.000
_cell.length_c   1.000
_cell.angle_alpha   90.00
_cell.angle_beta   90.00
_cell.angle_gamma   90.00
#
_symmetry.space_group_name_H-M   'P 1'
#
loop_
_entity.id
_entity.type
_entity.pdbx_description
1 polymer ?
#
loop_
_entity_poly.entity_id
_entity_poly.type
_entity_poly.pdbx_seq_one_letter_code
_entity_poly.pdbx_strand_id
1 'polypeptide(L)'
;MAKKTYSTNLVESQVMIDGLKGRNDKLPLGVKVEDITKLEELRKKMETLNSEQEKLKADLKTKTQELSKTITEIESKVSFIKKLIKIDIPQTQWKEFGIEDKR
;
A
#
# COMPACT_ATOMS: atom_id res chain seq x y z
N MET A 1 -20.93 11.36 -10.01
CA MET A 1 -20.70 10.24 -10.96
C MET A 1 -19.82 9.22 -10.28
N ALA A 2 -20.20 7.93 -10.28
CA ALA A 2 -19.39 6.88 -9.67
C ALA A 2 -18.01 6.80 -10.37
N LYS A 3 -16.94 6.72 -9.57
CA LYS A 3 -15.57 6.62 -10.10
C LYS A 3 -15.43 5.25 -10.77
N LYS A 4 -15.13 5.23 -12.07
CA LYS A 4 -14.89 3.98 -12.81
C LYS A 4 -13.72 3.22 -12.17
N THR A 5 -13.83 1.90 -12.13
CA THR A 5 -12.77 1.03 -11.58
C THR A 5 -11.57 1.00 -12.53
N TYR A 6 -10.41 0.62 -12.00
CA TYR A 6 -9.19 0.42 -12.80
C TYR A 6 -9.45 -0.48 -14.02
N SER A 7 -10.07 -1.63 -13.80
CA SER A 7 -10.36 -2.62 -14.85
C SER A 7 -11.30 -2.06 -15.92
N THR A 8 -12.32 -1.30 -15.52
CA THR A 8 -13.24 -0.63 -16.47
C THR A 8 -12.50 0.39 -17.32
N ASN A 9 -11.66 1.25 -16.72
CA ASN A 9 -10.89 2.24 -17.48
C ASN A 9 -9.87 1.59 -18.43
N LEU A 10 -9.25 0.48 -18.02
CA LEU A 10 -8.30 -0.25 -18.86
C LEU A 10 -8.99 -0.82 -20.11
N VAL A 11 -10.12 -1.51 -19.93
CA VAL A 11 -10.87 -2.15 -21.02
C VAL A 11 -11.44 -1.08 -21.96
N GLU A 12 -12.06 -0.03 -21.42
CA GLU A 12 -12.62 1.06 -22.24
C GLU A 12 -11.53 1.77 -23.06
N SER A 13 -10.38 2.05 -22.44
CA SER A 13 -9.25 2.69 -23.13
C SER A 13 -8.70 1.79 -24.22
N GLN A 14 -8.59 0.47 -23.97
CA GLN A 14 -8.12 -0.49 -24.97
C GLN A 14 -9.07 -0.58 -26.17
N VAL A 15 -10.37 -0.73 -25.92
CA VAL A 15 -11.40 -0.77 -26.97
C VAL A 15 -11.39 0.53 -27.80
N MET A 16 -11.17 1.68 -27.16
CA MET A 16 -11.07 2.96 -27.84
C MET A 16 -9.81 3.07 -28.71
N ILE A 17 -8.65 2.65 -28.20
CA ILE A 17 -7.39 2.62 -28.96
C ILE A 17 -7.53 1.69 -30.17
N ASP A 18 -8.05 0.48 -29.98
CA ASP A 18 -8.20 -0.52 -31.05
C ASP A 18 -9.19 -0.04 -32.13
N GLY A 19 -10.31 0.56 -31.69
CA GLY A 19 -11.31 1.12 -32.60
C GLY A 19 -10.82 2.33 -33.41
N LEU A 20 -9.88 3.12 -32.86
CA LEU A 20 -9.25 4.25 -33.56
C LEU A 20 -8.13 3.80 -34.48
N LYS A 21 -7.31 2.82 -34.07
CA LYS A 21 -6.23 2.23 -34.89
C LYS A 21 -6.75 1.41 -36.07
N GLY A 22 -7.89 0.74 -35.92
CA GLY A 22 -8.53 -0.01 -37.01
C GLY A 22 -9.10 0.87 -38.14
N ARG A 23 -9.10 2.20 -37.97
CA ARG A 23 -9.60 3.16 -38.97
C ARG A 23 -8.41 3.87 -39.61
N ASN A 24 -7.76 3.20 -40.54
CA ASN A 24 -6.53 3.64 -41.23
C ASN A 24 -6.54 5.06 -41.84
N ASP A 25 -7.69 5.68 -42.09
CA ASP A 25 -7.78 7.03 -42.70
C ASP A 25 -9.09 7.80 -42.38
N LYS A 26 -9.92 7.32 -41.44
CA LYS A 26 -11.17 7.97 -41.04
C LYS A 26 -11.23 8.12 -39.52
N LEU A 27 -10.29 8.88 -38.98
CA LEU A 27 -10.39 9.33 -37.60
C LEU A 27 -11.62 10.23 -37.43
N PRO A 28 -12.36 10.13 -36.30
CA PRO A 28 -13.43 11.07 -35.99
C PRO A 28 -12.92 12.51 -36.00
N LEU A 29 -13.79 13.45 -36.37
CA LEU A 29 -13.43 14.86 -36.51
C LEU A 29 -12.70 15.37 -35.25
N GLY A 30 -11.45 15.82 -35.41
CA GLY A 30 -10.65 16.42 -34.34
C GLY A 30 -9.75 15.47 -33.55
N VAL A 31 -9.81 14.14 -33.77
CA VAL A 31 -8.88 13.19 -33.12
C VAL A 31 -7.57 13.11 -33.89
N LYS A 32 -6.44 13.38 -33.24
CA LYS A 32 -5.11 13.25 -33.84
C LYS A 32 -4.48 11.90 -33.49
N VAL A 33 -3.56 11.45 -34.34
CA VAL A 33 -2.71 10.27 -34.05
C VAL A 33 -1.93 10.47 -32.74
N GLU A 34 -1.52 11.71 -32.45
CA GLU A 34 -0.86 12.11 -31.20
C GLU A 34 -1.72 11.79 -29.96
N ASP A 35 -3.03 11.94 -30.04
CA ASP A 35 -3.95 11.68 -28.92
C ASP A 35 -4.09 10.17 -28.68
N ILE A 36 -4.07 9.36 -29.74
CA ILE A 36 -4.05 7.90 -29.66
C ILE A 36 -2.76 7.44 -28.99
N THR A 37 -1.60 7.95 -29.43
CA THR A 37 -0.30 7.61 -28.84
C THR A 37 -0.23 7.99 -27.35
N LYS A 38 -0.69 9.20 -26.98
CA LYS A 38 -0.75 9.62 -25.58
C LYS A 38 -1.67 8.72 -24.76
N LEU A 39 -2.81 8.31 -25.31
CA LEU A 39 -3.74 7.41 -24.62
C LEU A 39 -3.10 6.03 -24.38
N GLU A 40 -2.32 5.52 -25.33
CA GLU A 40 -1.55 4.28 -25.16
C GLU A 40 -0.46 4.40 -24.09
N GLU A 41 0.29 5.50 -24.08
CA GLU A 41 1.30 5.77 -23.05
C GLU A 41 0.69 5.84 -21.65
N LEU A 42 -0.43 6.57 -21.52
CA LEU A 42 -1.17 6.66 -20.26
C LEU A 42 -1.70 5.30 -19.80
N ARG A 43 -2.20 4.48 -20.73
CA ARG A 43 -2.65 3.12 -20.42
C ARG A 43 -1.49 2.26 -19.91
N LYS A 44 -0.34 2.24 -20.61
CA LYS A 44 0.85 1.49 -20.18
C LYS A 44 1.34 1.96 -18.81
N LYS A 45 1.39 3.29 -18.59
CA LYS A 45 1.78 3.87 -17.30
C LYS A 45 0.82 3.43 -16.19
N MET A 46 -0.48 3.37 -16.47
CA MET A 46 -1.48 2.88 -15.53
C MET A 46 -1.27 1.40 -15.17
N GLU A 47 -0.89 0.54 -16.11
CA GLU A 47 -0.52 -0.87 -15.85
C GLU A 47 0.74 -1.00 -14.98
N THR A 48 1.78 -0.22 -15.28
CA THR A 48 3.00 -0.19 -14.47
C THR A 48 2.72 0.26 -13.04
N LEU A 49 2.01 1.38 -12.87
CA LEU A 49 1.66 1.93 -11.56
C LEU A 49 0.80 0.96 -10.74
N ASN A 50 -0.11 0.22 -11.37
CA ASN A 50 -0.91 -0.79 -10.68
C ASN A 50 -0.05 -1.96 -10.22
N SER A 51 0.89 -2.42 -11.05
CA SER A 51 1.82 -3.49 -10.68
C SER A 51 2.73 -3.09 -9.52
N GLU A 52 3.24 -1.86 -9.54
CA GLU A 52 4.00 -1.27 -8.42
C GLU A 52 3.16 -1.17 -7.15
N GLN A 53 1.89 -0.75 -7.28
CA GLN A 53 0.99 -0.68 -6.14
C GLN A 53 0.76 -2.07 -5.51
N GLU A 54 0.53 -3.11 -6.31
CA GLU A 54 0.35 -4.47 -5.79
C GLU A 54 1.62 -4.99 -5.11
N LYS A 55 2.80 -4.70 -5.65
CA LYS A 55 4.08 -5.01 -5.01
C LYS A 55 4.21 -4.31 -3.65
N LEU A 56 3.94 -3.01 -3.59
CA LEU A 56 4.00 -2.23 -2.34
C LEU A 56 2.99 -2.74 -1.30
N LYS A 57 1.81 -3.19 -1.71
CA LYS A 57 0.84 -3.82 -0.80
C LYS A 57 1.38 -5.13 -0.21
N ALA A 58 2.04 -5.95 -1.03
CA ALA A 58 2.67 -7.18 -0.56
C ALA A 58 3.82 -6.90 0.42
N ASP A 59 4.67 -5.92 0.11
CA ASP A 59 5.77 -5.50 0.97
C ASP A 59 5.25 -4.92 2.29
N LEU A 60 4.22 -4.07 2.24
CA LEU A 60 3.57 -3.50 3.42
C LEU A 60 3.00 -4.58 4.31
N LYS A 61 2.27 -5.56 3.75
CA LYS A 61 1.73 -6.69 4.52
C LYS A 61 2.84 -7.45 5.24
N THR A 62 3.95 -7.72 4.55
CA THR A 62 5.11 -8.42 5.13
C THR A 62 5.73 -7.62 6.27
N LYS A 63 5.96 -6.31 6.05
CA LYS A 63 6.53 -5.42 7.07
C LYS A 63 5.62 -5.22 8.27
N THR A 64 4.31 -5.16 8.06
CA THR A 64 3.34 -5.10 9.16
C THR A 64 3.40 -6.37 10.01
N GLN A 65 3.50 -7.55 9.39
CA GLN A 65 3.65 -8.81 10.15
C GLN A 65 4.94 -8.86 10.95
N GLU A 66 6.06 -8.41 10.37
CA GLU A 66 7.35 -8.30 11.06
C GLU A 66 7.27 -7.34 12.26
N LEU A 67 6.68 -6.16 12.06
CA LEU A 67 6.47 -5.17 13.11
C LEU A 67 5.60 -5.72 14.25
N SER A 68 4.47 -6.35 13.94
CA SER A 68 3.59 -6.94 14.96
C SER A 68 4.28 -8.02 15.79
N LYS A 69 5.13 -8.85 15.17
CA LYS A 69 5.92 -9.86 15.89
C LYS A 69 6.90 -9.19 16.85
N THR A 70 7.64 -8.18 16.39
CA THR A 70 8.61 -7.45 17.22
C THR A 70 7.93 -6.73 18.38
N ILE A 71 6.77 -6.11 18.16
CA ILE A 71 5.97 -5.48 19.23
C ILE A 71 5.61 -6.53 20.30
N THR A 72 5.08 -7.67 19.89
CA THR A 72 4.69 -8.75 20.82
C THR A 72 5.90 -9.27 21.61
N GLU A 73 7.06 -9.41 20.97
CA GLU A 73 8.29 -9.85 21.63
C GLU A 73 8.77 -8.81 22.67
N ILE A 74 8.74 -7.52 22.32
CA ILE A 74 9.08 -6.44 23.24
C ILE A 74 8.13 -6.43 24.43
N GLU A 75 6.82 -6.52 24.21
CA GLU A 75 5.82 -6.55 25.29
C GLU A 75 6.05 -7.73 26.24
N SER A 76 6.32 -8.92 25.70
CA SER A 76 6.63 -10.11 26.48
C SER A 76 7.91 -9.94 27.31
N LYS A 77 8.99 -9.45 26.68
CA LYS A 77 10.28 -9.20 27.36
C LYS A 77 10.15 -8.15 28.44
N VAL A 78 9.48 -7.03 28.16
CA VAL A 78 9.22 -5.97 29.14
C VAL A 78 8.41 -6.54 30.31
N SER A 79 7.37 -7.34 30.05
CA SER A 79 6.57 -7.96 31.11
C SER A 79 7.41 -8.89 31.99
N PHE A 80 8.26 -9.71 31.38
CA PHE A 80 9.15 -10.62 32.10
C PHE A 80 10.18 -9.85 32.94
N ILE A 81 10.86 -8.86 32.36
CA ILE A 81 11.85 -8.04 33.07
C ILE A 81 11.19 -7.27 34.22
N LYS A 82 9.98 -6.71 34.00
CA LYS A 82 9.21 -6.06 35.07
C LYS A 82 8.94 -7.02 36.22
N LYS A 83 8.58 -8.29 35.96
CA LYS A 83 8.39 -9.29 37.03
C LYS A 83 9.68 -9.54 37.81
N LEU A 84 10.82 -9.65 37.15
CA LEU A 84 12.12 -9.84 37.82
C LEU A 84 12.47 -8.64 38.72
N ILE A 85 12.29 -7.41 38.21
CA ILE A 85 12.51 -6.18 39.01
C ILE A 85 11.60 -6.18 40.25
N LYS A 86 10.32 -6.56 40.10
CA LYS A 86 9.38 -6.61 41.23
C LYS A 86 9.73 -7.66 42.29
N ILE A 87 10.49 -8.70 41.95
CA ILE A 87 10.93 -9.74 42.89
C ILE A 87 12.12 -9.25 43.72
N ASP A 88 13.07 -8.58 43.08
CA ASP A 88 14.36 -8.23 43.68
C ASP A 88 14.38 -6.83 44.31
N ILE A 89 13.62 -5.90 43.74
CA ILE A 89 13.69 -4.48 44.10
C ILE A 89 12.46 -4.07 44.94
N PRO A 90 12.65 -3.34 46.05
CA PRO A 90 11.55 -2.76 46.82
C PRO A 90 10.66 -1.84 45.98
N GLN A 91 9.35 -1.86 46.28
CA GLN A 91 8.32 -1.11 45.56
C GLN A 91 8.57 0.40 45.47
N THR A 92 9.29 0.98 46.45
CA THR A 92 9.66 2.40 46.48
C THR A 92 10.56 2.82 45.32
N GLN A 93 11.33 1.88 44.75
CA GLN A 93 12.29 2.13 43.67
C GLN A 93 11.77 1.73 42.28
N TRP A 94 10.58 1.13 42.17
CA TRP A 94 10.00 0.71 40.88
C TRP A 94 9.78 1.86 39.90
N LYS A 95 9.58 3.08 40.41
CA LYS A 95 9.41 4.29 39.60
C LYS A 95 10.65 4.59 38.74
N GLU A 96 11.85 4.22 39.21
CA GLU A 96 13.12 4.38 38.48
C GLU A 96 13.16 3.52 37.20
N PHE A 97 12.39 2.42 37.18
CA PHE A 97 12.30 1.50 36.05
C PHE A 97 11.07 1.77 35.16
N GLY A 98 10.39 2.91 35.34
CA GLY A 98 9.15 3.23 34.61
C GLY A 98 7.99 2.29 34.93
N ILE A 99 8.04 1.62 36.09
CA ILE A 99 6.95 0.79 36.60
C ILE A 99 6.10 1.69 37.50
N GLU A 100 5.06 2.28 36.91
CA GLU A 100 4.03 2.95 37.70
C GLU A 100 3.09 1.91 38.29
N ASP A 101 3.01 1.89 39.62
CA ASP A 101 2.04 1.06 40.31
C ASP A 101 0.68 1.77 40.26
N LYS A 102 -0.25 1.21 39.48
CA LYS A 102 -1.63 1.65 39.52
C LYS A 102 -2.23 1.15 40.83
N ARG A 103 -2.34 2.07 41.80
CA ARG A 103 -3.15 1.92 43.01
C ARG A 103 -4.56 1.45 42.67
#